data_AF-A0A5C9C572-F1
#
_entry.id   AF-A0A5C9C572-F1
#
_cell.length_a   1.000
_cell.length_b   1.000
_cell.length_c   1.000
_cell.angle_alpha   90.00
_cell.angle_beta   90.00
_cell.angle_gamma   90.00
#
_symmetry.space_group_name_H-M   'P 1'
#
loop_
_entity.id
_entity.type
_entity.pdbx_description
1 polymer ?
#
loop_
_entity_poly.entity_id
_entity_poly.type
_entity_poly.pdbx_seq_one_letter_code
_entity_poly.pdbx_strand_id
1 'polypeptide(L)'
;MPLERRQQLVERFSQMKGETLALSITDDDFGTIPAIHRLLDYFINSPATHLRVAPSMLGLKQIGHFAFFNNRFKESLWRIPLCWLRDGQIPKDAPGQLITTDDATRAL
;
A
#
# COMPACT_ATOMS: atom_id res chain seq x y z
N MET A 1 6.62 -23.11 11.36
CA MET A 1 5.14 -23.02 11.33
C MET A 1 4.64 -24.19 10.50
N PRO A 2 3.75 -25.07 10.99
CA PRO A 2 3.28 -26.25 10.24
C PRO A 2 2.63 -25.87 8.89
N LEU A 3 2.72 -26.74 7.89
CA LEU A 3 2.25 -26.47 6.51
C LEU A 3 0.74 -26.17 6.47
N GLU A 4 -0.08 -26.99 7.12
CA GLU A 4 -1.53 -26.80 7.20
C GLU A 4 -1.88 -25.43 7.79
N ARG A 5 -1.15 -25.01 8.81
CA ARG A 5 -1.36 -23.73 9.49
C ARG A 5 -0.99 -22.56 8.59
N ARG A 6 0.01 -22.72 7.72
CA ARG A 6 0.34 -21.74 6.67
C ARG A 6 -0.75 -21.68 5.59
N GLN A 7 -1.29 -22.82 5.16
CA GLN A 7 -2.37 -22.88 4.17
C GLN A 7 -3.64 -22.20 4.71
N GLN A 8 -4.04 -22.50 5.94
CA GLN A 8 -5.16 -21.85 6.61
C GLN A 8 -4.98 -20.33 6.70
N LEU A 9 -3.76 -19.84 6.92
CA LEU A 9 -3.48 -18.41 6.92
C LEU A 9 -3.68 -17.81 5.53
N VAL A 10 -3.14 -18.43 4.48
CA VAL A 10 -3.32 -17.98 3.09
C VAL A 10 -4.79 -17.96 2.70
N GLU A 11 -5.55 -19.00 3.06
CA GLU A 11 -6.98 -19.10 2.77
C GLU A 11 -7.81 -18.00 3.46
N ARG A 12 -7.38 -17.47 4.60
CA ARG A 12 -8.07 -16.34 5.24
C ARG A 12 -7.97 -15.06 4.42
N PHE A 13 -6.88 -14.83 3.71
CA PHE A 13 -6.74 -13.65 2.84
C PHE A 13 -7.72 -13.71 1.67
N SER A 14 -8.00 -14.90 1.12
CA SER A 14 -8.96 -15.04 0.01
C SER A 14 -10.41 -14.79 0.41
N GLN A 15 -10.73 -14.78 1.71
CA GLN A 15 -12.08 -14.44 2.19
C GLN A 15 -12.37 -12.93 2.10
N MET A 16 -11.34 -12.10 1.91
CA MET A 16 -11.50 -10.65 1.76
C MET A 16 -11.94 -10.30 0.32
N LYS A 17 -13.06 -9.55 0.19
CA LYS A 17 -13.71 -9.24 -1.10
C LYS A 17 -13.86 -7.75 -1.45
N GLY A 18 -13.89 -6.90 -0.44
CA GLY A 18 -13.89 -5.45 -0.58
C GLY A 18 -12.59 -4.94 -1.20
N GLU A 19 -12.67 -3.73 -1.76
CA GLU A 19 -11.53 -3.05 -2.36
C GLU A 19 -10.42 -2.84 -1.34
N THR A 20 -9.17 -2.93 -1.79
CA THR A 20 -7.97 -2.75 -0.96
C THR A 20 -7.10 -1.64 -1.53
N LEU A 21 -6.72 -0.69 -0.68
CA LEU A 21 -5.69 0.30 -0.99
C LEU A 21 -4.40 -0.03 -0.23
N ALA A 22 -3.32 -0.30 -0.96
CA ALA A 22 -1.96 -0.32 -0.43
C ALA A 22 -1.32 1.05 -0.65
N LEU A 23 -0.91 1.71 0.44
CA LEU A 23 -0.17 2.98 0.40
C LEU A 23 1.26 2.72 0.86
N SER A 24 2.24 2.95 -0.01
CA SER A 24 3.66 2.75 0.30
C SER A 24 4.49 4.01 0.06
N ILE A 25 5.66 4.07 0.69
CA ILE A 25 6.60 5.17 0.55
C ILE A 25 7.86 4.67 -0.17
N THR A 26 8.45 5.49 -1.05
CA THR A 26 9.61 5.06 -1.83
C THR A 26 10.88 4.84 -1.02
N ASP A 27 11.06 5.57 0.09
CA ASP A 27 12.22 5.48 0.99
C ASP A 27 11.98 4.57 2.19
N ASP A 28 11.04 3.63 2.04
CA ASP A 28 10.78 2.53 2.96
C ASP A 28 11.40 1.22 2.44
N ASP A 29 12.48 0.77 3.08
CA ASP A 29 13.22 -0.44 2.74
C ASP A 29 12.44 -1.74 3.02
N PHE A 30 11.37 -1.67 3.81
CA PHE A 30 10.50 -2.81 4.11
C PHE A 30 9.28 -2.85 3.16
N GLY A 31 8.68 -1.69 2.92
CA GLY A 31 7.53 -1.50 2.01
C GLY A 31 7.93 -1.42 0.54
N THR A 32 8.78 -2.32 0.06
CA THR A 32 9.20 -2.36 -1.35
C THR A 32 8.05 -2.79 -2.27
N ILE A 33 8.12 -2.42 -3.56
CA ILE A 33 7.10 -2.84 -4.54
C ILE A 33 6.91 -4.37 -4.55
N PRO A 34 7.99 -5.20 -4.63
CA PRO A 34 7.84 -6.66 -4.60
C PRO A 34 7.23 -7.18 -3.29
N ALA A 35 7.58 -6.58 -2.14
CA ALA A 35 7.03 -7.00 -0.85
C ALA A 35 5.53 -6.71 -0.73
N ILE A 36 5.10 -5.52 -1.15
CA ILE A 36 3.70 -5.11 -1.17
C ILE A 36 2.91 -5.98 -2.14
N HIS A 37 3.40 -6.19 -3.37
CA HIS A 37 2.68 -6.98 -4.37
C HIS A 37 2.57 -8.45 -3.96
N ARG A 38 3.62 -9.03 -3.37
CA ARG A 38 3.56 -10.37 -2.79
C ARG A 38 2.48 -10.50 -1.70
N LEU A 39 2.26 -9.46 -0.90
CA LEU A 39 1.17 -9.45 0.07
C LEU A 39 -0.19 -9.38 -0.63
N LEU A 40 -0.34 -8.48 -1.60
CA LEU A 40 -1.56 -8.31 -2.38
C LEU A 40 -1.96 -9.57 -3.15
N ASP A 41 -0.99 -10.38 -3.62
CA ASP A 41 -1.24 -11.66 -4.30
C ASP A 41 -1.99 -12.68 -3.43
N TYR A 42 -2.00 -12.54 -2.10
CA TYR A 42 -2.83 -13.39 -1.23
C TYR A 42 -4.30 -12.96 -1.20
N PHE A 43 -4.60 -11.69 -1.50
CA PHE A 43 -5.94 -11.10 -1.49
C PHE A 43 -6.66 -11.32 -2.85
N ILE A 44 -6.67 -12.56 -3.34
CA ILE A 44 -7.09 -12.91 -4.71
C ILE A 44 -8.51 -12.49 -5.10
N ASN A 45 -9.40 -12.28 -4.13
CA ASN A 45 -10.80 -11.92 -4.35
C ASN A 45 -11.07 -10.43 -4.07
N SER A 46 -10.04 -9.63 -3.81
CA SER A 46 -10.12 -8.21 -3.47
C SER A 46 -9.44 -7.37 -4.55
N PRO A 47 -10.17 -6.49 -5.26
CA PRO A 47 -9.56 -5.51 -6.15
C PRO A 47 -8.55 -4.65 -5.38
N ALA A 48 -7.29 -4.67 -5.79
CA ALA A 48 -6.20 -3.99 -5.09
C ALA A 48 -5.67 -2.81 -5.91
N THR A 49 -5.51 -1.67 -5.24
CA THR A 49 -4.83 -0.49 -5.77
C THR A 49 -3.57 -0.24 -4.95
N HIS A 50 -2.42 -0.05 -5.61
CA HIS A 50 -1.18 0.32 -4.94
C HIS A 50 -0.78 1.76 -5.31
N LEU A 51 -0.84 2.66 -4.33
CA LEU A 51 -0.36 4.03 -4.44
C LEU A 51 1.01 4.15 -3.76
N ARG A 52 2.03 4.58 -4.51
CA ARG A 52 3.40 4.76 -4.00
C ARG A 52 3.78 6.23 -4.00
N VAL A 53 4.21 6.74 -2.85
CA VAL A 53 4.48 8.16 -2.61
C VAL A 53 5.98 8.38 -2.40
N ALA A 54 6.56 9.33 -3.13
CA ALA A 54 7.94 9.76 -2.88
C ALA A 54 7.99 10.94 -1.91
N PRO A 55 8.96 11.01 -0.97
CA PRO A 55 9.13 12.17 -0.09
C PRO A 55 9.21 13.50 -0.85
N SER A 56 9.84 13.51 -2.02
CA SER A 56 9.98 14.70 -2.87
C SER A 56 8.65 15.26 -3.37
N MET A 57 7.61 14.44 -3.53
CA MET A 57 6.26 14.90 -3.90
C MET A 57 5.59 15.72 -2.79
N LEU A 58 6.08 15.61 -1.56
CA LEU A 58 5.67 16.39 -0.39
C LEU A 58 6.67 17.50 -0.05
N GLY A 59 7.71 17.71 -0.88
CA GLY A 59 8.79 18.65 -0.58
C GLY A 59 9.70 18.20 0.58
N LEU A 60 9.69 16.90 0.90
CA LEU A 60 10.47 16.34 2.00
C LEU A 60 11.69 15.58 1.49
N LYS A 61 12.74 15.54 2.33
CA LYS A 61 13.93 14.72 2.05
C LYS A 61 13.72 13.24 2.38
N GLN A 62 12.97 12.96 3.45
CA GLN A 62 12.77 11.60 3.96
C GLN A 62 11.44 11.52 4.72
N ILE A 63 10.80 10.35 4.62
CA ILE A 63 9.68 9.91 5.44
C ILE A 63 10.10 8.62 6.14
N GLY A 64 10.44 7.56 5.40
CA GLY A 64 10.79 6.25 5.94
C GLY A 64 9.60 5.44 6.46
N HIS A 65 9.86 4.20 6.89
CA HIS A 65 8.83 3.19 7.18
C HIS A 65 7.77 3.62 8.21
N PHE A 66 8.19 4.17 9.36
CA PHE A 66 7.27 4.46 10.46
C PHE A 66 6.75 5.89 10.51
N ALA A 67 7.42 6.83 9.83
CA ALA A 67 7.06 8.24 9.99
C ALA A 67 5.69 8.56 9.39
N PHE A 68 5.14 7.69 8.53
CA PHE A 68 3.73 7.77 8.10
C PHE A 68 2.80 8.06 9.28
N PHE A 69 2.99 7.42 10.43
CA PHE A 69 2.15 7.57 11.62
C PHE A 69 2.45 8.82 12.48
N ASN A 70 3.28 9.74 12.01
CA ASN A 70 3.52 11.01 12.70
C ASN A 70 2.40 12.02 12.40
N ASN A 71 1.91 12.72 13.43
CA ASN A 71 0.85 13.73 13.30
C ASN A 71 1.15 14.86 12.31
N ARG A 72 2.43 15.12 11.96
CA ARG A 72 2.81 16.08 10.90
C ARG A 72 2.21 15.72 9.52
N PHE A 73 1.79 14.48 9.33
CA PHE A 73 1.20 13.99 8.08
C PHE A 73 -0.33 13.91 8.10
N LYS A 74 -0.97 14.38 9.18
CA LYS A 74 -2.44 14.35 9.33
C LYS A 74 -3.16 15.00 8.15
N GLU A 75 -2.69 16.16 7.72
CA GLU A 75 -3.32 16.93 6.63
C GLU A 75 -2.80 16.56 5.23
N SER A 76 -1.84 15.62 5.14
CA SER A 76 -1.25 15.16 3.87
C SER A 76 -1.46 13.67 3.67
N LEU A 77 -0.55 12.82 4.16
CA LEU A 77 -0.60 11.37 3.92
C LEU A 77 -1.87 10.73 4.50
N TRP A 78 -2.36 11.16 5.66
CA TRP A 78 -3.54 10.54 6.29
C TRP A 78 -4.84 10.91 5.61
N ARG A 79 -4.89 12.03 4.89
CA ARG A 79 -6.06 12.41 4.09
C ARG A 79 -6.35 11.38 3.00
N ILE A 80 -5.32 10.71 2.48
CA ILE A 80 -5.44 9.70 1.42
C ILE A 80 -6.30 8.51 1.87
N PRO A 81 -5.90 7.70 2.88
CA PRO A 81 -6.72 6.58 3.34
C PRO A 81 -8.03 7.05 3.96
N LEU A 82 -8.09 8.24 4.57
CA LEU A 82 -9.34 8.77 5.10
C LEU A 82 -10.39 9.00 4.00
N CYS A 83 -10.02 9.68 2.91
CA CYS A 83 -10.91 9.89 1.77
C CYS A 83 -11.25 8.57 1.07
N TRP A 84 -10.29 7.66 0.94
CA TRP A 84 -10.54 6.35 0.35
C TRP A 84 -11.52 5.51 1.19
N LEU A 85 -11.35 5.46 2.51
CA LEU A 85 -12.28 4.75 3.40
C LEU A 85 -13.68 5.37 3.43
N ARG A 86 -13.76 6.70 3.36
CA ARG A 86 -15.05 7.43 3.43
C ARG A 86 -15.81 7.40 2.11
N ASP A 87 -15.11 7.60 1.00
CA ASP A 87 -15.70 7.90 -0.31
C ASP A 87 -15.41 6.83 -1.38
N GLY A 88 -14.57 5.83 -1.07
CA GLY A 88 -14.11 4.82 -2.03
C GLY A 88 -13.14 5.37 -3.08
N GLN A 89 -12.58 6.57 -2.88
CA GLN A 89 -11.78 7.26 -3.89
C GLN A 89 -10.48 7.82 -3.31
N ILE A 90 -9.39 7.64 -4.05
CA ILE A 90 -8.15 8.37 -3.80
C ILE A 90 -8.36 9.83 -4.22
N PRO A 91 -8.02 10.82 -3.36
CA PRO A 91 -8.12 12.24 -3.74
C PRO A 91 -7.35 12.53 -5.03
N LYS A 92 -7.93 13.34 -5.93
CA LYS A 92 -7.30 13.70 -7.21
C LYS A 92 -5.96 14.45 -7.04
N ASP A 93 -5.82 15.14 -5.92
CA ASP A 93 -4.63 15.89 -5.52
C ASP A 93 -3.71 15.09 -4.58
N ALA A 94 -4.00 13.80 -4.34
CA ALA A 94 -3.13 12.96 -3.54
C ALA A 94 -1.75 12.83 -4.22
N PRO A 95 -0.64 13.06 -3.47
CA PRO A 95 0.68 12.77 -4.00
C PRO A 95 0.84 11.26 -4.17
N GLY A 96 1.47 10.85 -5.26
CA GLY A 96 1.83 9.45 -5.49
C GLY A 96 1.62 9.00 -6.92
N GLN A 97 2.07 7.79 -7.20
CA GLN A 97 1.90 7.10 -8.47
C GLN A 97 1.20 5.77 -8.23
N LEU A 98 0.24 5.46 -9.10
CA LEU A 98 -0.36 4.13 -9.11
C LEU A 98 0.64 3.14 -9.69
N ILE A 99 0.90 2.09 -8.94
CA ILE A 99 1.80 1.01 -9.31
C ILE A 99 0.97 -0.13 -9.87
N THR A 100 1.34 -0.58 -11.06
CA THR A 100 0.73 -1.73 -11.72
C THR A 100 1.56 -2.98 -11.49
N THR A 101 0.96 -4.15 -11.72
CA THR A 101 1.66 -5.44 -11.55
C THR A 101 2.90 -5.54 -12.44
N ASP A 102 2.89 -4.92 -13.63
CA ASP A 102 4.04 -4.88 -14.55
C ASP A 102 5.26 -4.13 -13.97
N ASP A 103 5.01 -3.12 -13.14
CA ASP A 103 6.07 -2.35 -12.48
C ASP A 103 6.80 -3.19 -11.41
N ALA A 104 6.13 -4.17 -10.82
CA ALA A 104 6.72 -5.07 -9.83
C ALA A 104 7.70 -6.08 -10.45
N THR A 105 7.48 -6.49 -11.70
CA THR A 105 8.39 -7.41 -12.41
C THR A 105 9.68 -6.73 -12.87
N ARG A 106 9.66 -5.41 -13.09
CA ARG A 106 10.83 -4.62 -13.53
C ARG A 106 11.77 -4.19 -12.41
N ALA A 107 11.35 -4.32 -11.14
CA ALA A 107 12.12 -3.91 -9.97
C ALA A 107 13.00 -5.03 -9.37
N LEU A 108 13.20 -6.13 -10.11
CA LEU A 108 14.09 -7.25 -9.79
C LEU A 108 15.34 -7.19 -10.67
#